data_AF-A0A836SNZ3-F1
#
_entry.id   AF-A0A836SNZ3-F1
#
_cell.length_a   1.000
_cell.length_b   1.000
_cell.length_c   1.000
_cell.angle_alpha   90.00
_cell.angle_beta   90.00
_cell.angle_gamma   90.00
#
_symmetry.space_group_name_H-M   'P 1'
#
loop_
_entity.id
_entity.type
_entity.pdbx_description
1 polymer ?
#
loop_
_entity_poly.entity_id
_entity_poly.type
_entity_poly.pdbx_seq_one_letter_code
_entity_poly.pdbx_strand_id
1 'polypeptide(L)'
;NVLSTPNLITLDNEEAKILIGQNVPITTGSYTQQSGTASQPFQTYDRKDVGITLRVKPQITDGGLVKMQIFQESSAIVGGTQNVANFPQGPTTNVRSIETNVLANDGQVIVLGIRVRPGSPLAGRRLEELSRFGEPSEKFRLVGMVRGEEAFVPHGRTLVTTGDVVYMAVNARDVEDVLDWVQPTRRRGSRVIIVGGGAVGRRLAVLLQSEMEVVLVERDRSRADCCSAECRGVMVVHGDCLEEDTLREAAPDDQTGFAAVTGDDENNIIVCLLARRLGIGLTVARISRQHYSPVISTLGIVDRVVNDHSALLNAIMGYVRGGHVRASRSLDGFPGEILEIAIEKRSRWAGRRLESAGLPQGAIVAALQRGEDVIIPTGQTRLTPGDVMVIFSSPEAVARIRP
;
A
#
# COMPACT_ATOMS: atom_id res chain seq x y z
N ASN A 1 29.83 2.91 -15.81
CA ASN A 1 30.03 3.56 -14.49
C ASN A 1 28.99 3.00 -13.55
N VAL A 2 29.40 2.09 -12.68
CA VAL A 2 28.53 1.37 -11.73
C VAL A 2 28.17 2.35 -10.60
N LEU A 3 26.94 2.86 -10.59
CA LEU A 3 26.39 3.58 -9.44
C LEU A 3 25.74 2.54 -8.53
N SER A 4 26.47 2.16 -7.49
CA SER A 4 26.01 1.26 -6.44
C SER A 4 24.64 1.69 -5.91
N THR A 5 23.66 0.78 -5.92
CA THR A 5 22.43 0.92 -5.13
C THR A 5 22.83 0.96 -3.66
N PRO A 6 22.68 2.10 -2.97
CA PRO A 6 23.37 2.29 -1.71
C PRO A 6 22.45 1.75 -0.61
N ASN A 7 22.85 0.62 -0.03
CA ASN A 7 22.12 -0.07 1.04
C ASN A 7 22.57 0.47 2.39
N LEU A 8 21.60 0.75 3.27
CA LEU A 8 21.85 1.22 4.63
C LEU A 8 21.51 0.08 5.61
N ILE A 9 22.50 -0.40 6.37
CA ILE A 9 22.31 -1.36 7.45
C ILE A 9 22.69 -0.64 8.75
N THR A 10 21.89 -0.80 9.80
CA THR A 10 22.10 -0.12 11.06
C THR A 10 21.56 -0.95 12.22
N LEU A 11 22.13 -0.75 13.40
CA LEU A 11 21.77 -1.45 14.62
C LEU A 11 20.67 -0.70 15.38
N ASP A 12 20.06 -1.37 16.35
CA ASP A 12 19.06 -0.76 17.22
C ASP A 12 19.60 0.48 17.94
N ASN A 13 18.82 1.57 17.92
CA ASN A 13 19.15 2.89 18.44
C ASN A 13 20.39 3.56 17.84
N GLU A 14 21.00 2.97 16.81
CA GLU A 14 22.11 3.59 16.09
C GLU A 14 21.59 4.31 14.84
N GLU A 15 22.04 5.56 14.67
CA GLU A 15 21.70 6.34 13.49
C GLU A 15 22.67 5.99 12.36
N ALA A 16 22.13 5.52 11.24
CA ALA A 16 22.89 5.37 10.02
C ALA A 16 22.56 6.48 9.02
N LYS A 17 23.61 6.97 8.36
CA LYS A 17 23.53 8.06 7.39
C LYS A 17 24.09 7.59 6.05
N ILE A 18 23.38 7.92 4.98
CA ILE A 18 23.84 7.78 3.61
C ILE A 18 23.75 9.13 2.93
N LEU A 19 24.83 9.48 2.23
CA LEU A 19 24.97 10.73 1.52
C LEU A 19 25.31 10.41 0.07
N ILE A 20 24.45 10.83 -0.85
CA ILE A 20 24.62 10.65 -2.28
C ILE A 20 24.61 12.03 -2.91
N GLY A 21 25.77 12.57 -3.23
CA GLY A 21 25.88 13.95 -3.65
C GLY A 21 27.29 14.33 -4.07
N GLN A 22 27.46 15.61 -4.36
CA GLN A 22 28.74 16.23 -4.63
C GLN A 22 29.19 17.00 -3.39
N ASN A 23 30.47 16.89 -3.06
CA ASN A 23 31.08 17.71 -2.02
C ASN A 23 31.53 19.03 -2.67
N VAL A 24 30.87 20.13 -2.32
CA VAL A 24 30.99 21.43 -2.99
C VAL A 24 31.79 22.39 -2.11
N PRO A 25 32.87 23.01 -2.62
CA PRO A 25 33.58 24.04 -1.87
C PRO A 25 32.78 25.37 -1.85
N ILE A 26 32.64 25.96 -0.67
CA ILE A 26 32.03 27.26 -0.41
C ILE A 26 33.11 28.16 0.17
N THR A 27 33.36 29.32 -0.43
CA THR A 27 34.37 30.26 0.06
C THR A 27 33.89 30.92 1.36
N THR A 28 34.63 30.76 2.46
CA THR A 28 34.26 31.30 3.78
C THR A 28 35.03 32.57 4.16
N GLY A 29 36.08 32.90 3.42
CA GLY A 29 36.79 34.16 3.59
C GLY A 29 37.80 34.42 2.46
N SER A 30 38.07 35.70 2.20
CA SER A 30 39.19 36.12 1.36
C SER A 30 39.93 37.27 2.04
N TYR A 31 41.26 37.22 2.00
CA TYR A 31 42.11 38.30 2.48
C TYR A 31 43.12 38.65 1.40
N THR A 32 43.15 39.92 1.01
CA THR A 32 44.14 40.48 0.10
C THR A 32 45.22 41.17 0.91
N GLN A 33 46.43 40.63 0.91
CA GLN A 33 47.59 41.36 1.44
C GLN A 33 48.20 42.19 0.30
N GLN A 34 48.09 43.51 0.39
CA GLN A 34 48.64 44.41 -0.62
C GLN A 34 50.13 44.63 -0.34
N SER A 35 51.00 43.90 -1.04
CA SER A 35 52.43 44.18 -1.11
C SER A 35 52.89 44.13 -2.57
N GLY A 36 53.08 45.30 -3.18
CA GLY A 36 53.52 45.46 -4.58
C GLY A 36 52.41 45.36 -5.65
N THR A 37 52.78 45.50 -6.92
CA THR A 37 51.90 45.63 -8.10
C THR A 37 51.08 44.38 -8.44
N ALA A 38 51.16 43.31 -7.65
CA ALA A 38 50.41 42.07 -7.86
C ALA A 38 49.61 41.69 -6.59
N SER A 39 48.29 41.84 -6.67
CA SER A 39 47.34 41.39 -5.65
C SER A 39 47.01 39.92 -5.88
N GLN A 40 47.51 39.02 -5.03
CA GLN A 40 47.07 37.62 -4.99
C GLN A 40 46.17 37.39 -3.77
N PRO A 41 44.84 37.35 -3.92
CA PRO A 41 43.93 37.08 -2.80
C PRO A 41 44.10 35.66 -2.29
N PHE A 42 44.34 35.49 -0.99
CA PHE A 42 44.20 34.20 -0.33
C PHE A 42 42.70 33.93 -0.09
N GLN A 43 42.22 32.77 -0.52
CA GLN A 43 40.83 32.33 -0.32
C GLN A 43 40.81 31.07 0.55
N THR A 44 39.91 31.05 1.53
CA THR A 44 39.65 29.89 2.38
C THR A 44 38.33 29.26 1.94
N TYR A 45 38.31 27.94 1.78
CA TYR A 45 37.13 27.17 1.38
C TYR A 45 36.66 26.27 2.54
N ASP A 46 35.37 26.29 2.82
CA ASP A 46 34.65 25.26 3.57
C ASP A 46 33.98 24.28 2.58
N ARG A 47 33.72 23.05 3.00
CA ARG A 47 33.21 22.01 2.10
C ARG A 47 31.84 21.54 2.58
N LYS A 48 30.83 21.68 1.72
CA LYS A 48 29.45 21.30 2.01
C LYS A 48 28.99 20.17 1.09
N ASP A 49 28.45 19.12 1.69
CA ASP A 49 27.85 18.04 0.94
C ASP A 49 26.49 18.48 0.36
N VAL A 50 26.32 18.37 -0.95
CA VAL A 50 25.10 18.74 -1.67
C VAL A 50 24.59 17.54 -2.44
N GLY A 51 23.40 17.05 -2.11
CA GLY A 51 22.78 15.88 -2.71
C GLY A 51 21.67 15.31 -1.83
N ILE A 52 21.39 14.03 -1.97
CA ILE A 52 20.41 13.32 -1.15
C ILE A 52 21.12 12.79 0.10
N THR A 53 20.75 13.34 1.25
CA THR A 53 21.12 12.81 2.56
C THR A 53 19.92 12.07 3.12
N LEU A 54 20.11 10.81 3.50
CA LEU A 54 19.11 10.04 4.23
C LEU A 54 19.74 9.58 5.54
N ARG A 55 19.09 9.88 6.66
CA ARG A 55 19.46 9.43 8.00
C ARG A 55 18.32 8.59 8.52
N VAL A 56 18.63 7.39 9.01
CA VAL A 56 17.65 6.46 9.57
C VAL A 56 18.14 6.03 10.92
N LYS A 57 17.29 6.19 11.94
CA LYS A 57 17.51 5.67 13.29
C LYS A 57 16.36 4.72 13.64
N PRO A 58 16.56 3.40 13.59
CA PRO A 58 15.59 2.46 14.11
C PRO A 58 15.70 2.40 15.63
N GLN A 59 14.55 2.20 16.26
CA GLN A 59 14.44 1.84 17.65
C GLN A 59 13.53 0.61 17.72
N ILE A 60 14.10 -0.51 18.12
CA ILE A 60 13.43 -1.77 18.34
C ILE A 60 13.01 -1.76 19.80
N THR A 61 11.70 -1.82 20.02
CA THR A 61 11.18 -1.99 21.38
C THR A 61 11.17 -3.46 21.75
N ASP A 62 11.13 -3.78 23.04
CA ASP A 62 11.12 -5.16 23.56
C ASP A 62 9.95 -6.04 23.03
N GLY A 63 8.99 -5.44 22.31
CA GLY A 63 7.86 -6.13 21.65
C GLY A 63 7.95 -6.21 20.12
N GLY A 64 9.15 -6.14 19.53
CA GLY A 64 9.36 -6.36 18.07
C GLY A 64 8.91 -5.20 17.16
N LEU A 65 8.27 -4.16 17.69
CA LEU A 65 7.96 -2.94 16.95
C LEU A 65 9.25 -2.21 16.56
N VAL A 66 9.41 -2.00 15.25
CA VAL A 66 10.49 -1.17 14.71
C VAL A 66 9.94 0.24 14.51
N LYS A 67 10.33 1.17 15.39
CA LYS A 67 10.10 2.60 15.22
C LYS A 67 11.27 3.18 14.44
N MET A 68 11.05 3.62 13.21
CA MET A 68 12.10 4.25 12.40
C MET A 68 11.89 5.75 12.34
N GLN A 69 12.90 6.51 12.77
CA GLN A 69 13.00 7.94 12.49
C GLN A 69 13.80 8.11 11.21
N ILE A 70 13.14 8.58 10.16
CA ILE A 70 13.74 8.80 8.85
C ILE A 70 13.79 10.29 8.59
N PHE A 71 15.01 10.81 8.47
CA PHE A 71 15.28 12.17 8.05
C PHE A 71 15.86 12.14 6.64
N GLN A 72 15.14 12.73 5.69
CA GLN A 72 15.60 12.87 4.32
C GLN A 72 15.80 14.36 4.02
N GLU A 73 16.98 14.70 3.52
CA GLU A 73 17.30 16.02 3.01
C GLU A 73 17.75 15.87 1.55
N SER A 74 17.08 16.59 0.64
CA SER A 74 17.53 16.72 -0.74
C SER A 74 18.06 18.13 -0.93
N SER A 75 19.34 18.24 -1.28
CA SER A 75 19.98 19.49 -1.64
C SER A 75 20.50 19.45 -3.08
N ALA A 76 20.30 20.55 -3.81
CA ALA A 76 20.74 20.68 -5.19
C ALA A 76 21.33 22.07 -5.46
N ILE A 77 22.39 22.14 -6.26
CA ILE A 77 23.01 23.39 -6.65
C ILE A 77 22.13 24.08 -7.69
N VAL A 78 21.86 25.37 -7.49
CA VAL A 78 21.13 26.18 -8.47
C VAL A 78 22.02 26.39 -9.70
N GLY A 79 21.56 25.93 -10.86
CA GLY A 79 22.30 26.02 -12.12
C GLY A 79 22.74 27.46 -12.44
N GLY A 80 24.00 27.62 -12.85
CA GLY A 80 24.60 28.94 -13.15
C GLY A 80 25.30 29.63 -11.99
N THR A 81 25.10 29.18 -10.73
CA THR A 81 25.71 29.79 -9.54
C THR A 81 27.13 29.29 -9.22
N GLN A 82 27.68 28.38 -10.03
CA GLN A 82 29.02 27.82 -9.85
C GLN A 82 30.14 28.67 -10.45
N ASN A 83 29.80 29.71 -11.23
CA ASN A 83 30.79 30.57 -11.86
C ASN A 83 31.28 31.64 -10.88
N VAL A 84 32.50 31.46 -10.37
CA VAL A 84 33.15 32.34 -9.39
C VAL A 84 33.28 33.79 -9.87
N ALA A 85 33.31 34.02 -11.19
CA ALA A 85 33.36 35.37 -11.76
C ALA A 85 32.04 36.16 -11.56
N ASN A 86 30.90 35.46 -11.53
CA ASN A 86 29.57 36.06 -11.41
C ASN A 86 28.94 35.85 -10.01
N PHE A 87 29.43 34.88 -9.25
CA PHE A 87 28.96 34.52 -7.91
C PHE A 87 30.15 34.37 -6.94
N PRO A 88 30.79 35.48 -6.54
CA PRO A 88 31.98 35.46 -5.68
C PRO A 88 31.72 34.94 -4.25
N GLN A 89 30.44 34.83 -3.85
CA GLN A 89 30.00 34.26 -2.57
C GLN A 89 29.85 32.73 -2.59
N GLY A 90 30.09 32.08 -3.74
CA GLY A 90 29.94 30.64 -3.92
C GLY A 90 28.55 30.19 -4.39
N PRO A 91 28.37 28.88 -4.62
CA PRO A 91 27.14 28.31 -5.20
C PRO A 91 25.96 28.31 -4.23
N THR A 92 24.77 28.68 -4.73
CA THR A 92 23.52 28.62 -3.95
C THR A 92 22.92 27.22 -4.01
N THR A 93 22.46 26.70 -2.87
CA THR A 93 21.83 25.38 -2.78
C THR A 93 20.35 25.50 -2.40
N ASN A 94 19.47 24.85 -3.16
CA ASN A 94 18.10 24.60 -2.71
C ASN A 94 18.11 23.42 -1.74
N VAL A 95 17.46 23.56 -0.58
CA VAL A 95 17.37 22.49 0.43
C VAL A 95 15.90 22.18 0.68
N ARG A 96 15.55 20.90 0.69
CA ARG A 96 14.24 20.38 1.09
C ARG A 96 14.46 19.26 2.10
N SER A 97 13.85 19.34 3.28
CA SER A 97 13.93 18.29 4.29
C SER A 97 12.55 17.77 4.68
N ILE A 98 12.48 16.48 4.97
CA ILE A 98 11.32 15.78 5.49
C ILE A 98 11.80 14.90 6.65
N GLU A 99 11.12 15.01 7.78
CA GLU A 99 11.28 14.11 8.92
C GLU A 99 10.02 13.27 9.06
N THR A 100 10.16 11.95 9.10
CA THR A 100 9.03 11.01 9.15
C THR A 100 9.32 9.92 10.17
N ASN A 101 8.34 9.62 11.01
CA ASN A 101 8.37 8.49 11.92
C ASN A 101 7.47 7.38 11.39
N VAL A 102 8.00 6.16 11.26
CA VAL A 102 7.29 4.98 10.73
C VAL A 102 7.25 3.88 11.79
N LEU A 103 6.10 3.20 11.94
CA LEU A 103 5.89 2.03 12.79
C LEU A 103 5.25 0.88 11.98
N ALA A 104 5.73 -0.37 12.12
CA ALA A 104 5.20 -1.57 11.45
C ALA A 104 5.40 -2.88 12.25
N ASN A 105 4.53 -3.90 12.06
CA ASN A 105 4.47 -5.21 12.76
C ASN A 105 4.30 -6.44 11.81
N ASP A 106 4.66 -7.64 12.30
CA ASP A 106 4.33 -8.99 11.77
C ASP A 106 2.92 -9.48 12.27
N GLY A 107 2.26 -10.43 11.59
CA GLY A 107 0.96 -11.01 12.05
C GLY A 107 -0.36 -10.28 11.67
N GLN A 108 -0.48 -9.73 10.46
CA GLN A 108 -1.66 -8.94 10.07
C GLN A 108 -2.93 -9.75 9.69
N VAL A 109 -4.09 -9.18 10.02
CA VAL A 109 -5.41 -9.60 9.53
C VAL A 109 -5.67 -8.94 8.18
N ILE A 110 -5.97 -9.74 7.15
CA ILE A 110 -6.30 -9.26 5.81
C ILE A 110 -7.80 -9.39 5.61
N VAL A 111 -8.45 -8.34 5.08
CA VAL A 111 -9.84 -8.40 4.65
C VAL A 111 -9.91 -8.54 3.13
N LEU A 112 -10.48 -9.65 2.67
CA LEU A 112 -10.60 -9.99 1.25
C LEU A 112 -12.04 -9.77 0.79
N GLY A 113 -12.22 -9.05 -0.32
CA GLY A 113 -13.51 -8.93 -1.01
C GLY A 113 -13.62 -9.89 -2.19
N ILE A 114 -14.50 -10.90 -2.09
CA ILE A 114 -14.63 -11.98 -3.08
C ILE A 114 -16.04 -11.98 -3.69
N ARG A 115 -16.11 -12.01 -5.02
CA ARG A 115 -17.38 -12.27 -5.74
C ARG A 115 -17.69 -13.77 -5.69
N VAL A 116 -18.87 -14.13 -5.19
CA VAL A 116 -19.36 -15.51 -5.11
C VAL A 116 -19.76 -15.99 -6.50
N ARG A 117 -19.03 -16.97 -7.04
CA ARG A 117 -19.26 -17.55 -8.36
C ARG A 117 -20.07 -18.86 -8.27
N PRO A 118 -20.72 -19.30 -9.37
CA PRO A 118 -21.31 -20.64 -9.43
C PRO A 118 -20.23 -21.69 -9.10
N GLY A 119 -20.54 -22.61 -8.18
CA GLY A 119 -19.59 -23.62 -7.69
C GLY A 119 -18.78 -23.25 -6.44
N SER A 120 -18.90 -22.00 -5.94
CA SER A 120 -18.32 -21.66 -4.63
C SER A 120 -19.04 -22.42 -3.51
N PRO A 121 -18.30 -22.99 -2.53
CA PRO A 121 -18.91 -23.63 -1.36
C PRO A 121 -19.79 -22.70 -0.52
N LEU A 122 -19.62 -21.38 -0.65
CA LEU A 122 -20.45 -20.38 0.02
C LEU A 122 -21.85 -20.26 -0.61
N ALA A 123 -21.99 -20.53 -1.90
CA ALA A 123 -23.23 -20.28 -2.62
C ALA A 123 -24.38 -21.16 -2.11
N GLY A 124 -25.51 -20.53 -1.80
CA GLY A 124 -26.72 -21.21 -1.33
C GLY A 124 -26.70 -21.63 0.14
N ARG A 125 -25.73 -21.15 0.94
CA ARG A 125 -25.61 -21.51 2.36
C ARG A 125 -25.87 -20.36 3.31
N ARG A 126 -26.33 -20.69 4.52
CA ARG A 126 -26.42 -19.73 5.62
C ARG A 126 -25.09 -19.65 6.36
N LEU A 127 -24.74 -18.47 6.88
CA LEU A 127 -23.48 -18.27 7.63
C LEU A 127 -23.36 -19.19 8.85
N GLU A 128 -24.47 -19.50 9.52
CA GLU A 128 -24.51 -20.42 10.67
C GLU A 128 -24.26 -21.88 10.30
N GLU A 129 -24.37 -22.24 9.02
CA GLU A 129 -24.06 -23.57 8.52
C GLU A 129 -22.56 -23.72 8.23
N LEU A 130 -21.84 -22.61 8.00
CA LEU A 130 -20.42 -22.63 7.64
C LEU A 130 -19.55 -23.31 8.71
N SER A 131 -19.83 -23.05 9.99
CA SER A 131 -19.09 -23.67 11.11
C SER A 131 -19.20 -25.19 11.19
N ARG A 132 -20.13 -25.82 10.46
CA ARG A 132 -20.29 -27.28 10.42
C ARG A 132 -19.31 -27.97 9.48
N PHE A 133 -18.64 -27.23 8.61
CA PHE A 133 -17.76 -27.79 7.59
C PHE A 133 -16.31 -27.97 8.04
N GLY A 134 -15.94 -27.48 9.23
CA GLY A 134 -14.56 -27.55 9.73
C GLY A 134 -13.60 -26.70 8.90
N GLU A 135 -12.31 -27.06 8.87
CA GLU A 135 -11.34 -26.32 8.05
C GLU A 135 -11.69 -26.36 6.56
N PRO A 136 -11.54 -25.24 5.81
CA PRO A 136 -10.99 -23.95 6.23
C PRO A 136 -12.04 -22.90 6.65
N SER A 137 -13.30 -23.30 6.88
CA SER A 137 -14.38 -22.37 7.27
C SER A 137 -14.16 -21.67 8.61
N GLU A 138 -13.32 -22.24 9.48
CA GLU A 138 -12.92 -21.66 10.77
C GLU A 138 -11.79 -20.63 10.65
N LYS A 139 -11.07 -20.62 9.52
CA LYS A 139 -9.92 -19.74 9.27
C LYS A 139 -10.32 -18.33 8.83
N PHE A 140 -11.60 -18.07 8.59
CA PHE A 140 -12.08 -16.76 8.16
C PHE A 140 -13.38 -16.31 8.81
N ARG A 141 -13.62 -15.00 8.84
CA ARG A 141 -14.87 -14.38 9.30
C ARG A 141 -15.47 -13.48 8.25
N LEU A 142 -16.73 -13.70 7.89
CA LEU A 142 -17.48 -12.78 7.05
C LEU A 142 -17.82 -11.50 7.82
N VAL A 143 -17.32 -10.36 7.35
CA VAL A 143 -17.46 -9.04 7.99
C VAL A 143 -18.45 -8.13 7.27
N GLY A 144 -18.68 -8.36 5.97
CA GLY A 144 -19.59 -7.56 5.15
C GLY A 144 -20.07 -8.33 3.91
N MET A 145 -21.22 -7.95 3.38
CA MET A 145 -21.77 -8.49 2.14
C MET A 145 -22.41 -7.38 1.31
N VAL A 146 -22.11 -7.35 0.01
CA VAL A 146 -22.78 -6.48 -0.98
C VAL A 146 -23.62 -7.33 -1.89
N ARG A 147 -24.90 -6.97 -2.02
CA ARG A 147 -25.85 -7.58 -2.94
C ARG A 147 -26.50 -6.49 -3.78
N GLY A 148 -26.19 -6.47 -5.08
CA GLY A 148 -26.56 -5.35 -5.94
C GLY A 148 -25.88 -4.07 -5.47
N GLU A 149 -26.67 -3.08 -5.08
CA GLU A 149 -26.20 -1.79 -4.53
C GLU A 149 -26.24 -1.74 -3.00
N GLU A 150 -26.82 -2.73 -2.35
CA GLU A 150 -26.98 -2.74 -0.90
C GLU A 150 -25.79 -3.43 -0.22
N ALA A 151 -25.23 -2.78 0.78
CA ALA A 151 -24.13 -3.31 1.58
C ALA A 151 -24.54 -3.38 3.05
N PHE A 152 -24.34 -4.55 3.66
CA PHE A 152 -24.76 -4.81 5.03
C PHE A 152 -23.84 -5.80 5.75
N VAL A 153 -23.86 -5.78 7.07
CA VAL A 153 -23.13 -6.75 7.90
C VAL A 153 -23.96 -8.03 8.01
N PRO A 154 -23.47 -9.19 7.54
CA PRO A 154 -24.26 -10.41 7.52
C PRO A 154 -24.38 -11.03 8.92
N HIS A 155 -25.48 -11.72 9.18
CA HIS A 155 -25.75 -12.47 10.42
C HIS A 155 -25.84 -13.97 10.15
N GLY A 156 -25.91 -14.82 11.18
CA GLY A 156 -25.91 -16.29 11.04
C GLY A 156 -26.94 -16.83 10.03
N ARG A 157 -28.15 -16.24 10.02
CA ARG A 157 -29.23 -16.63 9.10
C ARG A 157 -29.11 -16.08 7.68
N THR A 158 -28.14 -15.20 7.41
CA THR A 158 -27.96 -14.57 6.10
C THR A 158 -27.58 -15.65 5.09
N LEU A 159 -28.33 -15.72 3.99
CA LEU A 159 -28.07 -16.64 2.88
C LEU A 159 -27.11 -15.97 1.91
N VAL A 160 -25.99 -16.63 1.58
CA VAL A 160 -25.08 -16.19 0.53
C VAL A 160 -25.59 -16.68 -0.82
N THR A 161 -25.72 -15.79 -1.79
CA THR A 161 -26.17 -16.10 -3.15
C THR A 161 -25.07 -15.85 -4.17
N THR A 162 -25.15 -16.56 -5.30
CA THR A 162 -24.26 -16.34 -6.44
C THR A 162 -24.39 -14.90 -6.93
N GLY A 163 -23.26 -14.23 -7.17
CA GLY A 163 -23.22 -12.81 -7.55
C GLY A 163 -22.98 -11.86 -6.37
N ASP A 164 -23.18 -12.30 -5.12
CA ASP A 164 -22.84 -11.49 -3.95
C ASP A 164 -21.33 -11.20 -3.91
N VAL A 165 -20.95 -10.03 -3.37
CA VAL A 165 -19.56 -9.76 -2.98
C VAL A 165 -19.47 -9.90 -1.47
N VAL A 166 -18.72 -10.90 -1.02
CA VAL A 166 -18.49 -11.15 0.41
C VAL A 166 -17.15 -10.60 0.84
N TYR A 167 -17.12 -9.94 1.99
CA TYR A 167 -15.90 -9.46 2.63
C TYR A 167 -15.57 -10.34 3.82
N MET A 168 -14.36 -10.86 3.83
CA MET A 168 -13.92 -11.85 4.81
C MET A 168 -12.57 -11.48 5.40
N ALA A 169 -12.50 -11.45 6.72
CA ALA A 169 -11.27 -11.32 7.48
C ALA A 169 -10.59 -12.68 7.61
N VAL A 170 -9.32 -12.73 7.25
CA VAL A 170 -8.47 -13.94 7.23
C VAL A 170 -7.12 -13.57 7.82
N ASN A 171 -6.46 -14.51 8.48
CA ASN A 171 -5.05 -14.35 8.81
C ASN A 171 -4.23 -14.35 7.51
N ALA A 172 -3.25 -13.46 7.37
CA ALA A 172 -2.35 -13.41 6.21
C ALA A 172 -1.76 -14.77 5.81
N ARG A 173 -1.44 -15.64 6.78
CA ARG A 173 -0.88 -16.97 6.54
C ARG A 173 -1.86 -17.99 5.95
N ASP A 174 -3.17 -17.77 6.15
CA ASP A 174 -4.24 -18.69 5.79
C ASP A 174 -4.98 -18.26 4.51
N VAL A 175 -4.55 -17.16 3.86
CA VAL A 175 -5.24 -16.58 2.70
C VAL A 175 -5.36 -17.57 1.54
N GLU A 176 -4.29 -18.28 1.19
CA GLU A 176 -4.31 -19.19 0.04
C GLU A 176 -5.24 -20.39 0.26
N ASP A 177 -5.15 -21.07 1.41
CA ASP A 177 -6.06 -22.17 1.78
C ASP A 177 -7.52 -21.77 1.67
N VAL A 178 -7.83 -20.56 2.16
CA VAL A 178 -9.18 -20.02 2.17
C VAL A 178 -9.63 -19.63 0.76
N LEU A 179 -8.75 -19.05 -0.06
CA LEU A 179 -9.07 -18.71 -1.45
C LEU A 179 -9.32 -19.96 -2.30
N ASP A 180 -8.52 -21.01 -2.15
CA ASP A 180 -8.68 -22.27 -2.87
C ASP A 180 -10.00 -22.96 -2.51
N TRP A 181 -10.44 -22.84 -1.26
CA TRP A 181 -11.74 -23.38 -0.85
C TRP A 181 -12.92 -22.52 -1.33
N VAL A 182 -12.86 -21.19 -1.15
CA VAL A 182 -13.97 -20.31 -1.56
C VAL A 182 -14.11 -20.27 -3.09
N GLN A 183 -13.00 -20.40 -3.82
CA GLN A 183 -12.96 -20.38 -5.28
C GLN A 183 -12.16 -21.57 -5.84
N PRO A 184 -12.71 -22.81 -5.82
CA PRO A 184 -11.99 -24.00 -6.26
C PRO A 184 -11.63 -24.01 -7.75
N THR A 185 -12.34 -23.21 -8.55
CA THR A 185 -12.09 -23.03 -9.99
C THR A 185 -11.19 -21.84 -10.30
N ARG A 186 -10.65 -21.16 -9.27
CA ARG A 186 -9.68 -20.07 -9.43
C ARG A 186 -8.42 -20.65 -10.08
N ARG A 187 -8.12 -20.18 -11.29
CA ARG A 187 -6.81 -20.37 -11.90
C ARG A 187 -5.91 -19.24 -11.41
N ARG A 188 -4.72 -19.59 -10.93
CA ARG A 188 -3.71 -18.59 -10.60
C ARG A 188 -3.27 -17.95 -11.91
N GLY A 189 -3.35 -16.62 -11.98
CA GLY A 189 -2.79 -15.89 -13.12
C GLY A 189 -1.29 -16.11 -13.13
N SER A 190 -0.77 -16.67 -14.22
CA SER A 190 0.66 -16.91 -14.41
C SER A 190 1.38 -15.67 -14.93
N ARG A 191 0.63 -14.65 -15.36
CA ARG A 191 1.13 -13.51 -16.12
C ARG A 191 0.43 -12.21 -15.72
N VAL A 192 1.17 -11.11 -15.73
CA VAL A 192 0.63 -9.75 -15.56
C VAL A 192 1.23 -8.78 -16.56
N ILE A 193 0.38 -7.96 -17.18
CA ILE A 193 0.78 -6.81 -17.98
C ILE A 193 0.62 -5.55 -17.12
N ILE A 194 1.70 -4.80 -16.95
CA ILE A 194 1.73 -3.54 -16.22
C ILE A 194 1.95 -2.41 -17.24
N VAL A 195 1.07 -1.42 -17.25
CA VAL A 195 1.17 -0.24 -18.11
C VAL A 195 1.67 0.95 -17.30
N GLY A 196 2.83 1.47 -17.69
CA GLY A 196 3.52 2.61 -17.09
C GLY A 196 4.72 2.21 -16.25
N GLY A 197 5.93 2.45 -16.76
CA GLY A 197 7.23 2.27 -16.11
C GLY A 197 7.61 3.39 -15.12
N GLY A 198 6.62 4.01 -14.47
CA GLY A 198 6.83 5.00 -13.41
C GLY A 198 7.33 4.36 -12.10
N ALA A 199 7.35 5.14 -11.02
CA ALA A 199 7.75 4.64 -9.71
C ALA A 199 6.86 3.46 -9.24
N VAL A 200 5.54 3.57 -9.43
CA VAL A 200 4.57 2.54 -9.05
C VAL A 200 4.73 1.29 -9.90
N GLY A 201 4.75 1.42 -11.24
CA GLY A 201 4.84 0.27 -12.14
C GLY A 201 6.15 -0.49 -12.04
N ARG A 202 7.29 0.20 -11.89
CA ARG A 202 8.58 -0.47 -11.63
C ARG A 202 8.57 -1.25 -10.31
N ARG A 203 8.06 -0.64 -9.24
CA ARG A 203 7.98 -1.31 -7.93
C ARG A 203 7.06 -2.53 -7.99
N LEU A 204 5.92 -2.40 -8.66
CA LEU A 204 4.97 -3.50 -8.87
C LEU A 204 5.61 -4.63 -9.68
N ALA A 205 6.33 -4.30 -10.76
CA ALA A 205 7.01 -5.28 -11.59
C ALA A 205 8.05 -6.09 -10.81
N VAL A 206 8.89 -5.41 -10.01
CA VAL A 206 9.90 -6.07 -9.16
C VAL A 206 9.27 -6.94 -8.07
N LEU A 207 8.13 -6.53 -7.50
CA LEU A 207 7.44 -7.32 -6.47
C LEU A 207 6.79 -8.58 -7.05
N LEU A 208 6.32 -8.53 -8.29
CA LEU A 208 5.58 -9.64 -8.90
C LEU A 208 6.47 -10.61 -9.69
N GLN A 209 7.68 -10.20 -10.09
CA GLN A 209 8.58 -11.02 -10.93
C GLN A 209 8.98 -12.36 -10.30
N SER A 210 8.90 -12.53 -8.97
CA SER A 210 9.19 -13.81 -8.31
C SER A 210 8.03 -14.81 -8.36
N GLU A 211 6.81 -14.32 -8.55
CA GLU A 211 5.57 -15.11 -8.45
C GLU A 211 4.91 -15.34 -9.81
N MET A 212 5.16 -14.47 -10.79
CA MET A 212 4.51 -14.49 -12.11
C MET A 212 5.37 -13.88 -13.21
N GLU A 213 5.03 -14.20 -14.46
CA GLU A 213 5.63 -13.56 -15.62
C GLU A 213 5.11 -12.11 -15.74
N VAL A 214 6.04 -11.15 -15.79
CA VAL A 214 5.69 -9.73 -15.85
C VAL A 214 6.09 -9.14 -17.19
N VAL A 215 5.12 -8.48 -17.84
CA VAL A 215 5.35 -7.63 -19.02
C VAL A 215 5.07 -6.18 -18.63
N LEU A 216 6.04 -5.29 -18.83
CA LEU A 216 5.91 -3.87 -18.56
C LEU A 216 5.85 -3.09 -19.88
N VAL A 217 4.77 -2.35 -20.10
CA VAL A 217 4.60 -1.47 -21.27
C VAL A 217 4.92 -0.03 -20.86
N GLU A 218 5.85 0.62 -21.55
CA GLU A 218 6.22 2.01 -21.29
C GLU A 218 6.39 2.80 -22.60
N ARG A 219 5.72 3.96 -22.68
CA ARG A 219 5.72 4.81 -23.87
C ARG A 219 7.00 5.60 -24.06
N ASP A 220 7.64 6.05 -22.97
CA ASP A 220 8.87 6.82 -23.06
C ASP A 220 10.08 5.91 -23.19
N ARG A 221 10.86 6.11 -24.26
CA ARG A 221 12.02 5.28 -24.56
C ARG A 221 13.05 5.25 -23.43
N SER A 222 13.36 6.42 -22.88
CA SER A 222 14.39 6.54 -21.84
C SER A 222 13.97 5.80 -20.57
N ARG A 223 12.68 5.89 -20.21
CA ARG A 223 12.11 5.14 -19.09
C ARG A 223 12.04 3.64 -19.37
N ALA A 224 11.67 3.23 -20.58
CA ALA A 224 11.66 1.81 -20.96
C ALA A 224 13.06 1.18 -20.85
N ASP A 225 14.09 1.88 -21.37
CA ASP A 225 15.49 1.44 -21.27
C ASP A 225 15.94 1.35 -19.80
N CYS A 226 15.55 2.32 -18.96
CA CYS A 226 15.80 2.30 -17.51
C CYS A 226 15.10 1.12 -16.82
N CYS A 227 13.83 0.86 -17.13
CA CYS A 227 13.09 -0.28 -16.58
C CYS A 227 13.73 -1.61 -16.98
N SER A 228 14.19 -1.74 -18.22
CA SER A 228 14.86 -2.93 -18.74
C SER A 228 16.18 -3.21 -18.00
N ALA A 229 16.93 -2.15 -17.66
CA ALA A 229 18.16 -2.27 -16.90
C ALA A 229 17.93 -2.64 -15.42
N GLU A 230 16.87 -2.12 -14.81
CA GLU A 230 16.59 -2.27 -13.36
C GLU A 230 15.74 -3.51 -13.02
N CYS A 231 14.81 -3.91 -13.89
CA CYS A 231 13.83 -4.96 -13.62
C CYS A 231 14.26 -6.28 -14.27
N ARG A 232 15.20 -6.99 -13.64
CA ARG A 232 15.70 -8.27 -14.15
C ARG A 232 14.61 -9.35 -14.09
N GLY A 233 14.28 -9.94 -15.25
CA GLY A 233 13.24 -10.96 -15.37
C GLY A 233 11.88 -10.40 -15.80
N VAL A 234 11.81 -9.11 -16.14
CA VAL A 234 10.61 -8.45 -16.67
C VAL A 234 10.80 -8.18 -18.16
N MET A 235 9.81 -8.54 -18.99
CA MET A 235 9.79 -8.17 -20.40
C MET A 235 9.35 -6.71 -20.51
N VAL A 236 10.17 -5.85 -21.11
CA VAL A 236 9.81 -4.44 -21.32
C VAL A 236 9.44 -4.19 -22.78
N VAL A 237 8.21 -3.75 -23.01
CA VAL A 237 7.68 -3.35 -24.32
C VAL A 237 7.67 -1.83 -24.39
N HIS A 238 8.33 -1.28 -25.40
CA HIS A 238 8.32 0.15 -25.65
C HIS A 238 7.25 0.49 -26.69
N GLY A 239 6.17 1.16 -26.27
CA GLY A 239 5.06 1.52 -27.15
C GLY A 239 3.95 2.27 -26.42
N ASP A 240 3.01 2.84 -27.18
CA ASP A 240 1.82 3.46 -26.59
C ASP A 240 0.78 2.38 -26.28
N CYS A 241 0.37 2.31 -25.02
CA CYS A 241 -0.61 1.35 -24.54
C CYS A 241 -2.02 1.54 -25.10
N LEU A 242 -2.33 2.71 -25.69
CA LEU A 242 -3.58 2.96 -26.39
C LEU A 242 -3.61 2.35 -27.80
N GLU A 243 -2.45 1.96 -28.33
CA GLU A 243 -2.34 1.27 -29.61
C GLU A 243 -2.58 -0.23 -29.41
N GLU A 244 -3.54 -0.79 -30.15
CA GLU A 244 -3.91 -2.19 -30.03
C GLU A 244 -2.73 -3.13 -30.37
N ASP A 245 -1.87 -2.73 -31.33
CA ASP A 245 -0.70 -3.50 -31.71
C ASP A 245 0.31 -3.64 -30.57
N THR A 246 0.57 -2.56 -29.80
CA THR A 246 1.41 -2.61 -28.58
C THR A 246 0.84 -3.60 -27.55
N LEU A 247 -0.49 -3.59 -27.35
CA LEU A 247 -1.14 -4.53 -26.45
C LEU A 247 -1.10 -5.97 -26.97
N ARG A 248 -1.15 -6.18 -28.29
CA ARG A 248 -0.99 -7.51 -28.91
C ARG A 248 0.44 -8.02 -28.81
N GLU A 249 1.44 -7.15 -28.92
CA GLU A 249 2.85 -7.49 -28.70
C GLU A 249 3.12 -7.95 -27.26
N ALA A 250 2.38 -7.41 -26.28
CA ALA A 250 2.41 -7.90 -24.91
C ALA A 250 1.81 -9.33 -24.77
N ALA A 251 1.21 -9.88 -25.83
CA ALA A 251 0.67 -11.23 -25.95
C ALA A 251 -0.28 -11.64 -24.81
N PRO A 252 -1.38 -10.91 -24.57
CA PRO A 252 -2.33 -11.26 -23.52
C PRO A 252 -3.03 -12.58 -23.82
N ASP A 253 -3.28 -13.37 -22.78
CA ASP A 253 -4.16 -14.53 -22.79
C ASP A 253 -5.31 -14.35 -21.78
N ASP A 254 -6.17 -15.36 -21.64
CA ASP A 254 -7.32 -15.34 -20.73
C ASP A 254 -6.92 -15.45 -19.24
N GLN A 255 -5.64 -15.69 -18.94
CA GLN A 255 -5.05 -15.82 -17.60
C GLN A 255 -4.14 -14.63 -17.24
N THR A 256 -3.98 -13.66 -18.14
CA THR A 256 -3.18 -12.45 -17.91
C THR A 256 -3.95 -11.46 -17.03
N GLY A 257 -3.37 -11.06 -15.91
CA GLY A 257 -3.81 -9.88 -15.16
C GLY A 257 -3.33 -8.59 -15.85
N PHE A 258 -4.05 -7.49 -15.69
CA PHE A 258 -3.68 -6.21 -16.30
C PHE A 258 -3.76 -5.06 -15.29
N ALA A 259 -2.71 -4.25 -15.21
CA ALA A 259 -2.60 -3.13 -14.28
C ALA A 259 -2.15 -1.85 -14.98
N ALA A 260 -3.02 -0.84 -15.05
CA ALA A 260 -2.68 0.49 -15.57
C ALA A 260 -2.33 1.45 -14.43
N VAL A 261 -1.06 1.84 -14.34
CA VAL A 261 -0.50 2.58 -13.21
C VAL A 261 0.23 3.84 -13.64
N THR A 262 -0.19 4.44 -14.76
CA THR A 262 0.40 5.68 -15.28
C THR A 262 0.00 6.89 -14.41
N GLY A 263 0.55 8.07 -14.76
CA GLY A 263 0.18 9.36 -14.17
C GLY A 263 -1.13 9.95 -14.70
N ASP A 264 -1.79 9.28 -15.65
CA ASP A 264 -2.96 9.77 -16.38
C ASP A 264 -4.14 8.84 -16.13
N ASP A 265 -5.14 9.32 -15.38
CA ASP A 265 -6.29 8.54 -14.95
C ASP A 265 -7.16 8.16 -16.15
N GLU A 266 -7.33 9.08 -17.10
CA GLU A 266 -8.10 8.87 -18.32
C GLU A 266 -7.49 7.75 -19.17
N ASN A 267 -6.17 7.77 -19.36
CA ASN A 267 -5.47 6.68 -20.06
C ASN A 267 -5.56 5.36 -19.30
N ASN A 268 -5.43 5.38 -17.96
CA ASN A 268 -5.54 4.16 -17.14
C ASN A 268 -6.93 3.51 -17.26
N ILE A 269 -7.99 4.32 -17.34
CA ILE A 269 -9.35 3.84 -17.57
C ILE A 269 -9.48 3.28 -18.98
N ILE A 270 -9.13 4.06 -20.01
CA ILE A 270 -9.30 3.68 -21.43
C ILE A 270 -8.53 2.40 -21.75
N VAL A 271 -7.29 2.29 -21.28
CA VAL A 271 -6.46 1.11 -21.57
C VAL A 271 -6.99 -0.14 -20.87
N CYS A 272 -7.60 -0.02 -19.68
CA CYS A 272 -8.30 -1.13 -19.05
C CYS A 272 -9.55 -1.56 -19.85
N LEU A 273 -10.25 -0.63 -20.51
CA LEU A 273 -11.36 -0.96 -21.42
C LEU A 273 -10.86 -1.76 -22.63
N LEU A 274 -9.73 -1.33 -23.23
CA LEU A 274 -9.11 -2.03 -24.35
C LEU A 274 -8.64 -3.43 -23.95
N ALA A 275 -7.96 -3.56 -22.81
CA ALA A 275 -7.52 -4.83 -22.24
C ALA A 275 -8.68 -5.84 -22.09
N ARG A 276 -9.83 -5.37 -21.58
CA ARG A 276 -11.06 -6.17 -21.48
C ARG A 276 -11.60 -6.64 -22.82
N ARG A 277 -11.59 -5.76 -23.83
CA ARG A 277 -12.01 -6.11 -25.19
C ARG A 277 -11.13 -7.21 -25.80
N LEU A 278 -9.85 -7.25 -25.41
CA LEU A 278 -8.90 -8.29 -25.79
C LEU A 278 -9.06 -9.61 -25.00
N GLY A 279 -10.06 -9.71 -24.12
CA GLY A 279 -10.37 -10.93 -23.38
C GLY A 279 -9.73 -11.04 -22.01
N ILE A 280 -9.03 -10.01 -21.53
CA ILE A 280 -8.45 -10.00 -20.19
C ILE A 280 -9.54 -9.95 -19.12
N GLY A 281 -9.54 -10.97 -18.24
CA GLY A 281 -10.54 -11.15 -17.21
C GLY A 281 -10.39 -10.27 -15.97
N LEU A 282 -9.18 -9.78 -15.69
CA LEU A 282 -8.85 -8.97 -14.50
C LEU A 282 -8.11 -7.69 -14.88
N THR A 283 -8.73 -6.53 -14.67
CA THR A 283 -8.11 -5.21 -14.90
C THR A 283 -8.09 -4.34 -13.64
N VAL A 284 -6.95 -3.70 -13.39
CA VAL A 284 -6.72 -2.80 -12.24
C VAL A 284 -6.27 -1.44 -12.76
N ALA A 285 -6.90 -0.36 -12.33
CA ALA A 285 -6.51 1.00 -12.71
C ALA A 285 -6.14 1.83 -11.47
N ARG A 286 -5.02 2.55 -11.55
CA ARG A 286 -4.65 3.60 -10.60
C ARG A 286 -5.38 4.88 -10.99
N ILE A 287 -6.15 5.45 -10.06
CA ILE A 287 -6.89 6.69 -10.29
C ILE A 287 -6.66 7.63 -9.13
N SER A 288 -6.04 8.78 -9.39
CA SER A 288 -5.83 9.78 -8.36
C SER A 288 -7.05 10.71 -8.20
N ARG A 289 -7.86 10.97 -9.24
CA ARG A 289 -8.98 11.92 -9.15
C ARG A 289 -10.29 11.24 -8.69
N GLN A 290 -10.84 11.69 -7.56
CA GLN A 290 -12.05 11.11 -6.94
C GLN A 290 -13.33 11.17 -7.80
N HIS A 291 -13.46 12.14 -8.71
CA HIS A 291 -14.69 12.31 -9.50
C HIS A 291 -14.93 11.22 -10.56
N TYR A 292 -13.92 10.40 -10.88
CA TYR A 292 -14.09 9.27 -11.81
C TYR A 292 -14.75 8.05 -11.16
N SER A 293 -14.81 8.00 -9.81
CA SER A 293 -15.33 6.84 -9.06
C SER A 293 -16.74 6.39 -9.51
N PRO A 294 -17.75 7.28 -9.66
CA PRO A 294 -19.10 6.89 -10.08
C PRO A 294 -19.17 6.41 -11.53
N VAL A 295 -18.32 6.94 -12.42
CA VAL A 295 -18.28 6.56 -13.84
C VAL A 295 -17.72 5.14 -13.98
N ILE A 296 -16.69 4.81 -13.20
CA ILE A 296 -16.05 3.49 -13.24
C ILE A 296 -16.95 2.41 -12.64
N SER A 297 -17.65 2.72 -11.54
CA SER A 297 -18.62 1.79 -10.94
C SER A 297 -19.79 1.52 -11.88
N THR A 298 -20.24 2.53 -12.65
CA THR A 298 -21.32 2.39 -13.64
C THR A 298 -20.87 1.58 -14.86
N LEU A 299 -19.64 1.80 -15.32
CA LEU A 299 -19.08 1.05 -16.44
C LEU A 299 -18.89 -0.43 -16.08
N GLY A 300 -18.57 -0.77 -14.83
CA GLY A 300 -18.40 -2.15 -14.37
C GLY A 300 -17.20 -2.88 -15.00
N ILE A 301 -16.30 -2.13 -15.65
CA ILE A 301 -15.25 -2.69 -16.52
C ILE A 301 -13.90 -2.81 -15.81
N VAL A 302 -13.58 -1.89 -14.89
CA VAL A 302 -12.36 -1.98 -14.06
C VAL A 302 -12.69 -2.82 -12.82
N ASP A 303 -12.04 -3.96 -12.65
CA ASP A 303 -12.34 -4.85 -11.52
C ASP A 303 -11.97 -4.20 -10.19
N ARG A 304 -10.83 -3.48 -10.13
CA ARG A 304 -10.31 -2.80 -8.95
C ARG A 304 -9.75 -1.41 -9.29
N VAL A 305 -10.10 -0.42 -8.47
CA VAL A 305 -9.55 0.94 -8.54
C VAL A 305 -8.68 1.16 -7.31
N VAL A 306 -7.45 1.65 -7.50
CA VAL A 306 -6.59 2.10 -6.40
C VAL A 306 -6.56 3.62 -6.41
N ASN A 307 -7.02 4.25 -5.32
CA ASN A 307 -7.06 5.70 -5.15
C ASN A 307 -5.96 6.19 -4.19
N ASP A 308 -5.10 7.10 -4.67
CA ASP A 308 -3.98 7.61 -3.87
C ASP A 308 -4.45 8.43 -2.63
N HIS A 309 -5.62 9.09 -2.71
CA HIS A 309 -6.14 9.91 -1.60
C HIS A 309 -6.79 9.09 -0.48
N SER A 310 -7.32 7.89 -0.76
CA SER A 310 -7.90 7.04 0.30
C SER A 310 -6.81 6.53 1.25
N ALA A 311 -5.63 6.21 0.72
CA ALA A 311 -4.47 5.84 1.52
C ALA A 311 -4.04 6.96 2.49
N LEU A 312 -4.02 8.21 2.02
CA LEU A 312 -3.70 9.38 2.84
C LEU A 312 -4.78 9.69 3.90
N LEU A 313 -6.06 9.61 3.51
CA LEU A 313 -7.20 9.84 4.41
C LEU A 313 -7.22 8.83 5.56
N ASN A 314 -6.94 7.55 5.27
CA ASN A 314 -6.84 6.50 6.29
C ASN A 314 -5.76 6.82 7.35
N ALA A 315 -4.61 7.37 6.93
CA ALA A 315 -3.54 7.76 7.84
C ALA A 315 -3.96 8.94 8.75
N ILE A 316 -4.68 9.93 8.22
CA ILE A 316 -5.17 11.09 8.99
C ILE A 316 -6.32 10.68 9.94
N MET A 317 -7.24 9.84 9.50
CA MET A 317 -8.40 9.41 10.31
C MET A 317 -7.97 8.62 11.56
N GLY A 318 -6.88 7.85 11.49
CA GLY A 318 -6.28 7.20 12.66
C GLY A 318 -5.80 8.20 13.72
N TYR A 319 -5.25 9.34 13.29
CA TYR A 319 -4.74 10.39 14.19
C TYR A 319 -5.88 11.18 14.87
N VAL A 320 -6.96 11.50 14.14
CA VAL A 320 -8.04 12.37 14.62
C VAL A 320 -8.89 11.73 15.74
N ARG A 321 -9.00 10.39 15.78
CA ARG A 321 -9.97 9.72 16.66
C ARG A 321 -9.50 9.44 18.09
N GLY A 322 -8.20 9.57 18.37
CA GLY A 322 -7.62 9.61 19.72
C GLY A 322 -7.72 8.33 20.58
N GLY A 323 -6.72 8.17 21.46
CA GLY A 323 -6.75 7.37 22.71
C GLY A 323 -6.79 5.84 22.60
N HIS A 324 -7.85 5.28 22.02
CA HIS A 324 -8.14 3.83 22.07
C HIS A 324 -8.28 3.17 20.69
N VAL A 325 -8.42 3.98 19.63
CA VAL A 325 -8.43 3.51 18.24
C VAL A 325 -7.01 3.58 17.70
N ARG A 326 -6.40 2.43 17.44
CA ARG A 326 -5.03 2.31 16.92
C ARG A 326 -4.94 2.59 15.42
N ALA A 327 -5.97 2.19 14.67
CA ALA A 327 -6.07 2.41 13.24
C ALA A 327 -7.55 2.48 12.81
N SER A 328 -7.82 3.25 11.77
CA SER A 328 -9.12 3.33 11.09
C SER A 328 -8.87 3.20 9.59
N ARG A 329 -9.47 2.20 8.93
CA ARG A 329 -9.31 1.98 7.48
C ARG A 329 -10.67 1.81 6.81
N SER A 330 -10.95 2.55 5.75
CA SER A 330 -12.12 2.28 4.90
C SER A 330 -11.87 1.04 4.04
N LEU A 331 -12.92 0.25 3.80
CA LEU A 331 -12.86 -0.93 2.94
C LEU A 331 -13.29 -0.55 1.52
N ASP A 332 -12.44 -0.84 0.52
CA ASP A 332 -12.77 -0.53 -0.87
C ASP A 332 -14.01 -1.33 -1.31
N GLY A 333 -15.03 -0.62 -1.82
CA GLY A 333 -16.27 -1.24 -2.31
C GLY A 333 -17.24 -1.71 -1.22
N PHE A 334 -17.03 -1.35 0.05
CA PHE A 334 -17.98 -1.62 1.13
C PHE A 334 -18.08 -0.43 2.10
N PRO A 335 -19.27 0.14 2.34
CA PRO A 335 -19.45 1.22 3.31
C PRO A 335 -19.19 0.74 4.73
N GLY A 336 -18.10 1.20 5.33
CA GLY A 336 -17.73 0.94 6.71
C GLY A 336 -16.23 1.03 6.93
N GLU A 337 -15.82 0.81 8.16
CA GLU A 337 -14.46 1.01 8.61
C GLU A 337 -13.98 -0.17 9.46
N ILE A 338 -12.71 -0.52 9.30
CA ILE A 338 -11.99 -1.41 10.20
C ILE A 338 -11.38 -0.54 11.30
N LEU A 339 -11.71 -0.88 12.54
CA LEU A 339 -11.21 -0.26 13.75
C LEU A 339 -10.35 -1.26 14.50
N GLU A 340 -9.13 -0.87 14.84
CA GLU A 340 -8.29 -1.64 15.75
C GLU A 340 -8.36 -1.03 17.15
N ILE A 341 -8.88 -1.78 18.11
CA ILE A 341 -9.11 -1.29 19.47
C ILE A 341 -8.40 -2.18 20.48
N ALA A 342 -7.49 -1.61 21.25
CA ALA A 342 -6.84 -2.32 22.34
C ALA A 342 -7.80 -2.47 23.54
N ILE A 343 -7.92 -3.70 24.05
CA ILE A 343 -8.71 -4.00 25.25
C ILE A 343 -7.87 -3.69 26.48
N GLU A 344 -8.12 -2.55 27.10
CA GLU A 344 -7.46 -2.17 28.36
C GLU A 344 -8.06 -2.92 29.55
N LYS A 345 -7.33 -2.99 30.67
CA LYS A 345 -7.82 -3.60 31.93
C LYS A 345 -9.14 -2.99 32.43
N ARG A 346 -9.37 -1.71 32.15
CA ARG A 346 -10.57 -0.94 32.52
C ARG A 346 -11.67 -0.98 31.45
N SER A 347 -11.44 -1.63 30.32
CA SER A 347 -12.43 -1.73 29.24
C SER A 347 -13.67 -2.49 29.72
N ARG A 348 -14.85 -2.09 29.24
CA ARG A 348 -16.11 -2.80 29.52
C ARG A 348 -16.17 -4.20 28.90
N TRP A 349 -15.23 -4.51 28.01
CA TRP A 349 -15.12 -5.80 27.34
C TRP A 349 -14.14 -6.76 28.04
N ALA A 350 -13.27 -6.24 28.90
CA ALA A 350 -12.26 -7.02 29.59
C ALA A 350 -12.88 -8.18 30.38
N GLY A 351 -12.42 -9.41 30.11
CA GLY A 351 -12.89 -10.63 30.77
C GLY A 351 -14.29 -11.10 30.36
N ARG A 352 -14.94 -10.47 29.39
CA ARG A 352 -16.25 -10.91 28.89
C ARG A 352 -16.09 -11.87 27.71
N ARG A 353 -17.13 -12.69 27.47
CA ARG A 353 -17.26 -13.42 26.20
C ARG A 353 -17.74 -12.46 25.12
N LEU A 354 -17.31 -12.66 23.88
CA LEU A 354 -17.66 -11.79 22.76
C LEU A 354 -19.18 -11.66 22.58
N GLU A 355 -19.95 -12.75 22.72
CA GLU A 355 -21.41 -12.75 22.65
C GLU A 355 -22.07 -11.85 23.70
N SER A 356 -21.41 -11.66 24.85
CA SER A 356 -21.87 -10.84 25.96
C SER A 356 -21.31 -9.41 25.93
N ALA A 357 -20.43 -9.07 24.98
CA ALA A 357 -19.72 -7.79 24.96
C ALA A 357 -20.60 -6.58 24.61
N GLY A 358 -21.80 -6.81 24.06
CA GLY A 358 -22.77 -5.74 23.78
C GLY A 358 -22.35 -4.80 22.66
N LEU A 359 -21.79 -5.34 21.57
CA LEU A 359 -21.43 -4.54 20.39
C LEU A 359 -22.70 -4.00 19.69
N PRO A 360 -22.65 -2.77 19.15
CA PRO A 360 -23.80 -2.19 18.47
C PRO A 360 -24.14 -2.97 17.19
N GLN A 361 -25.42 -2.96 16.82
CA GLN A 361 -25.84 -3.49 15.52
C GLN A 361 -25.09 -2.74 14.40
N GLY A 362 -24.56 -3.51 13.45
CA GLY A 362 -23.68 -3.01 12.39
C GLY A 362 -22.19 -3.09 12.71
N ALA A 363 -21.79 -3.59 13.89
CA ALA A 363 -20.40 -3.88 14.24
C ALA A 363 -20.17 -5.38 14.40
N ILE A 364 -19.05 -5.87 13.88
CA ILE A 364 -18.64 -7.27 13.96
C ILE A 364 -17.14 -7.36 14.26
N VAL A 365 -16.77 -8.24 15.19
CA VAL A 365 -15.35 -8.51 15.44
C VAL A 365 -14.84 -9.45 14.35
N ALA A 366 -13.92 -8.93 13.55
CA ALA A 366 -13.28 -9.60 12.44
C ALA A 366 -12.20 -10.57 12.95
N ALA A 367 -11.39 -10.11 13.89
CA ALA A 367 -10.28 -10.86 14.47
C ALA A 367 -9.89 -10.29 15.84
N LEU A 368 -9.15 -11.08 16.59
CA LEU A 368 -8.55 -10.72 17.86
C LEU A 368 -7.05 -11.02 17.78
N GLN A 369 -6.22 -10.00 17.92
CA GLN A 369 -4.78 -10.17 18.01
C GLN A 369 -4.37 -10.27 19.49
N ARG A 370 -3.73 -11.37 19.86
CA ARG A 370 -3.24 -11.65 21.21
C ARG A 370 -1.74 -11.92 21.13
N GLY A 371 -0.94 -10.90 21.42
CA GLY A 371 0.50 -10.95 21.13
C GLY A 371 0.72 -11.08 19.62
N GLU A 372 1.46 -12.12 19.22
CA GLU A 372 1.75 -12.44 17.82
C GLU A 372 0.64 -13.27 17.14
N ASP A 373 -0.30 -13.83 17.92
CA ASP A 373 -1.35 -14.69 17.39
C ASP A 373 -2.58 -13.89 16.95
N VAL A 374 -3.05 -14.19 15.75
CA VAL A 374 -4.36 -13.73 15.26
C VAL A 374 -5.36 -14.87 15.43
N ILE A 375 -6.43 -14.56 16.15
CA ILE A 375 -7.53 -15.47 16.47
C ILE A 375 -8.77 -14.97 15.75
N ILE A 376 -9.46 -15.85 15.00
CA ILE A 376 -10.81 -15.58 14.49
C ILE A 376 -11.82 -15.91 15.60
N PRO A 377 -12.48 -14.91 16.22
CA PRO A 377 -13.24 -15.15 17.44
C PRO A 377 -14.63 -15.70 17.15
N THR A 378 -15.13 -16.54 18.06
CA THR A 378 -16.52 -16.98 18.14
C THR A 378 -17.23 -16.26 19.29
N GLY A 379 -18.54 -16.43 19.42
CA GLY A 379 -19.31 -15.85 20.55
C GLY A 379 -18.75 -16.26 21.92
N GLN A 380 -18.14 -17.44 22.02
CA GLN A 380 -17.55 -17.96 23.26
C GLN A 380 -16.15 -17.43 23.55
N THR A 381 -15.48 -16.82 22.57
CA THR A 381 -14.12 -16.30 22.74
C THR A 381 -14.10 -15.27 23.86
N ARG A 382 -13.20 -15.49 24.82
CA ARG A 382 -13.00 -14.61 25.98
C ARG A 382 -12.02 -13.50 25.60
N LEU A 383 -12.48 -12.27 25.78
CA LEU A 383 -11.72 -11.06 25.54
C LEU A 383 -10.81 -10.79 26.75
N THR A 384 -9.50 -10.73 26.54
CA THR A 384 -8.52 -10.51 27.60
C THR A 384 -7.88 -9.13 27.50
N PRO A 385 -7.59 -8.48 28.65
CA PRO A 385 -6.80 -7.26 28.63
C PRO A 385 -5.46 -7.47 27.92
N GLY A 386 -5.10 -6.56 27.01
CA GLY A 386 -3.93 -6.66 26.15
C GLY A 386 -4.24 -7.16 24.73
N ASP A 387 -5.41 -7.76 24.51
CA ASP A 387 -5.85 -8.10 23.16
C ASP A 387 -6.09 -6.84 22.33
N VAL A 388 -5.84 -6.90 21.02
CA VAL A 388 -6.29 -5.90 20.06
C VAL A 388 -7.45 -6.49 19.27
N MET A 389 -8.62 -5.88 19.42
CA MET A 389 -9.83 -6.28 18.73
C MET A 389 -9.91 -5.56 17.38
N VAL A 390 -9.95 -6.32 16.30
CA VAL A 390 -10.18 -5.81 14.94
C VAL A 390 -11.68 -5.87 14.69
N ILE A 391 -12.32 -4.70 14.64
CA ILE A 391 -13.77 -4.56 14.49
C ILE A 391 -14.05 -3.98 13.12
N PHE A 392 -14.88 -4.65 12.34
CA PHE A 392 -15.52 -4.02 11.20
C PHE A 392 -16.82 -3.35 11.66
N SER A 393 -17.06 -2.10 11.25
CA SER A 393 -18.27 -1.36 11.61
C SER A 393 -18.86 -0.60 10.43
N SER A 394 -20.19 -0.64 10.30
CA SER A 394 -20.92 0.27 9.42
C SER A 394 -20.78 1.73 9.90
N PRO A 395 -20.89 2.73 9.00
CA PRO A 395 -20.69 4.15 9.35
C PRO A 395 -21.57 4.63 10.52
N GLU A 396 -22.82 4.17 10.57
CA GLU A 396 -23.77 4.51 11.64
C GLU A 396 -23.41 3.89 12.99
N ALA A 397 -22.73 2.74 12.98
CA ALA A 397 -22.37 2.00 14.17
C ALA A 397 -21.04 2.47 14.77
N VAL A 398 -20.14 3.05 13.98
CA VAL A 398 -18.81 3.52 14.41
C VAL A 398 -18.92 4.45 15.63
N ALA A 399 -19.82 5.44 15.59
CA ALA A 399 -20.00 6.40 16.69
C ALA A 399 -20.55 5.77 18.00
N ARG A 400 -21.14 4.57 17.92
CA ARG A 400 -21.69 3.83 19.05
C ARG A 400 -20.68 2.87 19.67
N ILE A 401 -19.54 2.64 19.01
CA ILE A 401 -18.46 1.81 19.56
C ILE A 401 -17.72 2.62 20.62
N ARG A 402 -17.88 2.19 21.88
CA ARG A 402 -17.16 2.73 23.02
C ARG A 402 -16.39 1.60 23.70
N PRO A 403 -15.04 1.64 23.77
CA PRO A 403 -14.25 0.60 24.42
C PRO A 403 -14.47 0.49 25.93
#